data_AF-A0A840DR41-F1
#
_entry.id   AF-A0A840DR41-F1
#
_cell.length_a   1.000
_cell.length_b   1.000
_cell.length_c   1.000
_cell.angle_alpha   90.00
_cell.angle_beta   90.00
_cell.angle_gamma   90.00
#
_symmetry.space_group_name_H-M   'P 1'
#
loop_
_entity.id
_entity.type
_entity.pdbx_description
1 polymer ?
#
loop_
_entity_poly.entity_id
_entity_poly.type
_entity_poly.pdbx_seq_one_letter_code
_entity_poly.pdbx_strand_id
1 'polypeptide(L)' 'MAKQTEKQVRYGKSAFIRAPEYAKDRLLLEVLLDESRTYTKEEVDSLLSEWKVKEVQ' A
#
# COMPACT_ATOMS: atom_id res chain seq x y z
N MET A 1 -24.88 15.06 14.28
CA MET A 1 -24.46 14.31 13.08
C MET A 1 -23.08 13.74 13.35
N ALA A 2 -23.00 12.48 13.79
CA ALA A 2 -21.72 11.82 13.99
C ALA A 2 -21.17 11.49 12.60
N LYS A 3 -20.08 12.16 12.19
CA LYS A 3 -19.32 11.77 11.00
C LYS A 3 -18.86 10.35 11.24
N GLN A 4 -19.53 9.40 10.60
CA GLN A 4 -19.17 8.00 10.55
C GLN A 4 -17.73 7.97 10.06
N THR A 5 -16.81 7.83 11.01
CA THR A 5 -15.39 7.71 10.71
C THR A 5 -15.30 6.38 9.99
N GLU A 6 -15.33 6.42 8.66
CA GLU A 6 -15.02 5.26 7.83
C GLU A 6 -13.71 4.72 8.37
N LYS A 7 -13.80 3.60 9.10
CA LYS A 7 -12.62 2.94 9.65
C LYS A 7 -11.78 2.61 8.44
N GLN A 8 -10.74 3.41 8.19
CA GLN A 8 -9.79 3.12 7.13
C GLN A 8 -9.22 1.74 7.44
N VAL A 9 -9.68 0.75 6.70
CA VAL A 9 -9.30 -0.63 6.95
C VAL A 9 -7.84 -0.75 6.58
N ARG A 10 -7.04 -1.10 7.58
CA ARG A 10 -5.61 -1.28 7.45
C ARG A 10 -5.31 -2.75 7.27
N TYR A 11 -4.43 -3.04 6.33
CA TYR A 11 -4.00 -4.39 6.02
C TYR A 11 -2.49 -4.50 6.20
N GLY A 12 -2.02 -5.69 6.58
CA GLY A 12 -0.60 -5.98 6.59
C GLY A 12 -0.05 -6.10 5.16
N LYS A 13 1.27 -5.98 5.02
CA LYS A 13 2.02 -6.17 3.77
C LYS A 13 1.54 -7.40 2.96
N SER A 14 1.33 -8.53 3.63
CA SER A 14 0.96 -9.80 2.99
C SER A 14 -0.36 -9.72 2.23
N ALA A 15 -1.30 -8.87 2.67
CA ALA A 15 -2.59 -8.69 2.00
C ALA A 15 -2.41 -8.01 0.64
N PHE A 16 -1.56 -6.98 0.58
CA PHE A 16 -1.24 -6.27 -0.66
C PHE A 16 -0.41 -7.12 -1.61
N ILE A 17 0.60 -7.85 -1.10
CA ILE A 17 1.43 -8.78 -1.89
C ILE A 17 0.60 -9.89 -2.55
N ARG A 18 -0.42 -10.38 -1.86
CA ARG A 18 -1.31 -11.44 -2.37
C ARG A 18 -2.43 -10.90 -3.26
N ALA A 19 -2.69 -9.59 -3.25
CA ALA A 19 -3.74 -9.00 -4.04
C ALA A 19 -3.35 -8.98 -5.52
N PRO A 20 -4.23 -9.45 -6.43
CA PRO A 20 -3.93 -9.50 -7.86
C PRO A 20 -3.74 -8.10 -8.47
N GLU A 21 -4.37 -7.07 -7.90
CA GLU A 21 -4.23 -5.67 -8.31
C GLU A 21 -2.76 -5.19 -8.24
N TYR A 22 -2.01 -5.64 -7.24
CA TYR A 22 -0.61 -5.28 -7.04
C TYR A 22 0.37 -6.36 -7.50
N ALA A 23 -0.08 -7.37 -8.25
CA ALA A 23 0.78 -8.48 -8.66
C ALA A 23 2.00 -8.03 -9.48
N LYS A 24 1.86 -6.96 -10.27
CA LYS A 24 2.96 -6.37 -11.07
C LYS A 24 3.96 -5.60 -10.21
N ASP A 25 3.47 -4.98 -9.14
CA ASP A 25 4.25 -4.16 -8.22
C ASP A 25 4.67 -4.95 -6.97
N ARG A 26 4.49 -6.27 -6.97
CA ARG A 26 4.71 -7.14 -5.80
C ARG A 26 6.09 -6.97 -5.20
N LEU A 27 7.14 -7.03 -6.03
CA LEU A 27 8.52 -6.85 -5.59
C LEU A 27 8.75 -5.46 -4.98
N LEU A 28 8.15 -4.42 -5.58
CA LEU A 28 8.22 -3.06 -5.05
C LEU A 28 7.56 -2.98 -3.67
N LEU A 29 6.38 -3.59 -3.51
CA LEU A 29 5.70 -3.69 -2.22
C LEU A 29 6.50 -4.48 -1.18
N GLU A 30 7.29 -5.47 -1.59
CA GLU A 30 8.16 -6.20 -0.66
C GLU A 30 9.24 -5.33 -0.05
N VAL A 31 9.71 -4.32 -0.79
CA VAL A 31 10.74 -3.37 -0.36
C VAL A 31 10.12 -2.15 0.34
N LEU A 32 8.99 -1.67 -0.16
CA LEU A 32 8.29 -0.47 0.34
C LEU A 32 7.55 -0.70 1.66
N LEU A 33 6.92 -1.86 1.81
CA LEU A 33 6.08 -2.14 2.96
C LEU A 33 6.84 -2.97 4.00
N ASP A 34 6.72 -2.52 5.24
CA ASP A 34 7.28 -3.21 6.40
C ASP A 34 6.30 -4.29 6.90
N GLU A 35 6.80 -5.47 7.28
CA GLU A 35 5.97 -6.57 7.78
C GLU A 35 5.35 -6.30 9.15
N SER A 36 5.99 -5.48 9.98
CA SER A 36 5.50 -5.11 11.31
C SER A 36 4.45 -4.00 11.27
N ARG A 37 4.24 -3.38 10.09
CA ARG A 37 3.31 -2.26 9.90
C ARG A 37 2.12 -2.65 9.06
N THR A 38 1.05 -1.88 9.23
CA THR A 38 -0.17 -2.01 8.45
C THR A 38 -0.44 -0.71 7.71
N TYR A 39 -0.98 -0.83 6.51
CA TYR A 39 -1.17 0.29 5.59
C TYR A 39 -2.62 0.29 5.07
N THR A 40 -3.13 1.46 4.72
CA THR A 40 -4.35 1.59 3.95
C THR A 40 -4.05 1.47 2.46
N LYS A 41 -5.10 1.25 1.65
CA LYS A 41 -4.95 1.22 0.19
C LYS A 41 -4.34 2.51 -0.35
N GLU A 42 -4.80 3.66 0.15
CA GLU A 42 -4.31 4.99 -0.25
C GLU A 42 -2.83 5.22 0.10
N GLU A 43 -2.39 4.75 1.27
CA GLU A 43 -0.98 4.82 1.68
C GLU A 43 -0.10 3.99 0.71
N VAL A 44 -0.54 2.79 0.36
CA VAL A 44 0.21 1.91 -0.55
C VAL A 44 0.28 2.47 -1.97
N ASP A 45 -0.84 2.95 -2.51
CA ASP A 45 -0.88 3.58 -3.85
C ASP A 45 0.02 4.82 -3.91
N SER A 46 0.02 5.65 -2.85
CA SER A 46 0.89 6.83 -2.78
C SER A 46 2.36 6.43 -2.77
N LEU A 47 2.74 5.44 -1.95
CA LEU A 47 4.11 4.94 -1.88
C LEU A 47 4.59 4.39 -3.24
N LEU A 48 3.74 3.62 -3.93
CA LEU A 48 4.05 3.10 -5.26
C LEU A 48 4.25 4.23 -6.28
N SER A 49 3.39 5.25 -6.26
CA SER A 49 3.48 6.40 -7.15
C SER A 49 4.79 7.18 -6.91
N GLU A 50 5.11 7.49 -5.66
CA GLU A 50 6.35 8.19 -5.31
C GLU A 50 7.60 7.42 -5.73
N TRP A 51 7.60 6.10 -5.57
CA TRP A 51 8.73 5.27 -5.98
C TRP A 51 8.90 5.22 -7.49
N LYS A 52 7.80 5.05 -8.24
CA LYS A 52 7.82 5.06 -9.72
C LYS A 52 8.28 6.39 -10.29
N VAL A 53 7.94 7.51 -9.65
CA VAL A 53 8.44 8.83 -10.03
C VAL A 53 9.94 8.96 -9.79
N LYS A 54 10.46 8.40 -8.68
CA LYS A 54 11.89 8.44 -8.37
C LYS A 54 12.76 7.54 -9.26
N GLU A 55 12.22 6.41 -9.75
CA GLU A 55 12.96 5.51 -10.66
C GLU A 55 13.18 6.13 -12.06
N VAL A 56 12.40 7.16 -12.43
CA VAL A 56 12.42 7.78 -13.77
C VAL A 56 13.39 8.96 -13.88
N GLN A 57 14.15 9.31 -12.83
CA GLN A 57 15.22 10.32 -12.86
C GLN A 57 16.61 9.71 -12.80
#